data_AF-A0A6G9ASM1-F1
#
_entry.id   AF-A0A6G9ASM1-F1
#
_cell.length_a   1.000
_cell.length_b   1.000
_cell.length_c   1.000
_cell.angle_alpha   90.00
_cell.angle_beta   90.00
_cell.angle_gamma   90.00
#
_symmetry.space_group_name_H-M   'P 1'
#
loop_
_entity.id
_entity.type
_entity.pdbx_description
1 polymer ?
#
loop_
_entity_poly.entity_id
_entity_poly.type
_entity_poly.pdbx_seq_one_letter_code
_entity_poly.pdbx_strand_id
1 'polypeptide(L)'
;MNRFSVIYLLRKQYHHIYSATYIEAEAVLRQLSTQKGRTPIGIYDAKTELFYWEPTRQSRYNEAGIEEQGKLGDQIIGIAQRLRQRGDEWRSQSNSISQLLSINKV
;
A
#
# COMPACT_ATOMS: atom_id res chain seq x y z
N MET A 1 -5.54 11.55 -8.06
CA MET A 1 -4.63 11.44 -6.89
C MET A 1 -4.71 10.03 -6.34
N ASN A 2 -3.56 9.39 -6.06
CA ASN A 2 -3.54 8.01 -5.57
C ASN A 2 -3.70 7.96 -4.05
N ARG A 3 -4.95 8.05 -3.58
CA ARG A 3 -5.29 8.12 -2.16
C ARG A 3 -5.00 6.81 -1.43
N PHE A 4 -5.28 5.67 -2.05
CA PHE A 4 -5.20 4.37 -1.41
C PHE A 4 -3.91 3.63 -1.78
N SER A 5 -3.47 2.77 -0.89
CA SER A 5 -2.37 1.83 -1.14
C SER A 5 -2.77 0.44 -0.69
N VAL A 6 -2.83 -0.50 -1.63
CA VAL A 6 -3.08 -1.92 -1.32
C VAL A 6 -1.77 -2.57 -0.93
N ILE A 7 -1.66 -3.00 0.32
CA ILE A 7 -0.45 -3.59 0.90
C ILE A 7 -0.49 -5.11 0.75
N TYR A 8 0.62 -5.69 0.31
CA TYR A 8 0.79 -7.13 0.18
C TYR A 8 2.23 -7.55 0.45
N LEU A 9 2.42 -8.83 0.77
CA LEU A 9 3.73 -9.46 0.81
C LEU A 9 3.99 -10.19 -0.52
N LEU A 10 5.22 -10.08 -1.01
CA LEU A 10 5.78 -10.94 -2.06
C LEU A 10 7.18 -11.33 -1.61
N ARG A 11 7.48 -12.64 -1.56
CA ARG A 11 8.79 -13.14 -1.10
C ARG A 11 9.23 -12.54 0.26
N LYS A 12 8.29 -12.44 1.21
CA LYS A 12 8.48 -11.86 2.55
C LYS A 12 8.82 -10.37 2.60
N GLN A 13 8.73 -9.65 1.48
CA GLN A 13 8.90 -8.21 1.42
C GLN A 13 7.55 -7.52 1.26
N TYR A 14 7.39 -6.38 1.92
CA TYR A 14 6.19 -5.56 1.77
C TYR A 14 6.25 -4.75 0.48
N HIS A 15 5.13 -4.73 -0.22
CA HIS A 15 4.91 -3.95 -1.43
C HIS A 15 3.56 -3.26 -1.34
N HIS A 16 3.38 -2.24 -2.18
CA HIS A 16 2.09 -1.61 -2.36
C HIS A 16 1.74 -1.39 -3.83
N ILE A 17 0.44 -1.31 -4.10
CA ILE A 17 -0.11 -0.84 -5.37
C ILE A 17 -0.97 0.39 -5.06
N TYR A 18 -0.74 1.47 -5.80
CA TYR A 18 -1.55 2.67 -5.69
C TYR A 18 -2.94 2.46 -6.29
N SER A 19 -3.96 3.02 -5.65
CA SER A 19 -5.32 3.09 -6.19
C SER A 19 -5.92 4.46 -5.93
N ALA A 20 -6.75 4.94 -6.86
CA ALA A 20 -7.39 6.25 -6.76
C ALA A 20 -8.63 6.18 -5.86
N THR A 21 -9.37 5.07 -5.92
CA THR A 21 -10.63 4.86 -5.18
C THR A 21 -10.57 3.64 -4.26
N TYR A 22 -11.42 3.63 -3.24
CA TYR A 22 -11.54 2.47 -2.34
C TYR A 22 -12.03 1.23 -3.09
N ILE A 23 -12.98 1.39 -4.03
CA ILE A 23 -13.53 0.30 -4.85
C ILE A 23 -12.42 -0.36 -5.70
N GLU A 24 -11.54 0.45 -6.29
CA GLU A 24 -10.38 -0.05 -7.03
C GLU A 24 -9.40 -0.79 -6.11
N ALA A 25 -9.11 -0.23 -4.93
CA ALA A 25 -8.23 -0.84 -3.95
C ALA A 25 -8.75 -2.22 -3.48
N GLU A 26 -10.06 -2.33 -3.25
CA GLU A 26 -10.76 -3.57 -2.94
C GLU A 26 -10.65 -4.61 -4.07
N ALA A 27 -10.83 -4.18 -5.33
CA ALA A 27 -10.68 -5.06 -6.48
C ALA A 27 -9.25 -5.59 -6.61
N VAL A 28 -8.25 -4.73 -6.41
CA VAL A 28 -6.82 -5.12 -6.40
C VAL A 28 -6.52 -6.07 -5.25
N LEU A 29 -7.04 -5.80 -4.04
CA LEU A 29 -6.85 -6.68 -2.89
C LEU A 29 -7.39 -8.09 -3.17
N ARG A 30 -8.61 -8.20 -3.73
CA ARG A 30 -9.20 -9.48 -4.13
C ARG A 30 -8.39 -10.18 -5.23
N GLN A 31 -7.89 -9.43 -6.21
CA GLN A 31 -7.04 -9.99 -7.26
C GLN A 31 -5.73 -10.54 -6.71
N LEU A 32 -5.12 -9.89 -5.70
CA LEU A 32 -3.90 -10.37 -5.08
C LEU A 32 -4.10 -11.71 -4.35
N SER A 33 -5.28 -11.97 -3.80
CA SER A 33 -5.63 -13.25 -3.17
C SER A 33 -5.60 -14.44 -4.14
N THR A 34 -5.75 -14.21 -5.45
CA THR A 34 -5.73 -15.29 -6.46
C THR A 34 -4.34 -15.51 -7.07
N GLN A 35 -3.37 -14.64 -6.76
CA GLN A 35 -2.03 -14.68 -7.33
C GLN A 35 -1.06 -15.49 -6.46
N LYS A 36 -0.50 -16.57 -7.03
CA LYS A 36 0.46 -17.43 -6.31
C LYS A 36 1.67 -16.64 -5.83
N GLY A 37 2.03 -16.84 -4.55
CA GLY A 37 3.21 -16.24 -3.93
C GLY A 37 3.02 -14.80 -3.44
N ARG A 38 1.81 -14.23 -3.59
CA ARG A 38 1.42 -12.98 -2.97
C ARG A 38 0.53 -13.24 -1.77
N THR A 39 0.68 -12.42 -0.75
CA THR A 39 -0.18 -12.48 0.44
C THR A 39 -0.79 -11.10 0.66
N PRO A 40 -2.10 -10.91 0.43
CA PRO A 40 -2.77 -9.65 0.70
C PRO A 40 -2.71 -9.32 2.21
N ILE A 41 -2.49 -8.05 2.54
CA ILE A 41 -2.46 -7.55 3.92
C ILE A 41 -3.64 -6.63 4.20
N GLY A 42 -3.91 -5.67 3.34
CA GLY A 42 -5.01 -4.72 3.52
C GLY A 42 -4.85 -3.45 2.67
N ILE A 43 -5.65 -2.44 2.99
CA ILE A 43 -5.73 -1.17 2.28
C ILE A 43 -5.41 -0.04 3.25
N TYR A 44 -4.43 0.78 2.90
CA TYR A 44 -4.12 2.02 3.59
C TYR A 44 -4.79 3.22 2.90
N ASP A 45 -5.49 4.04 3.66
CA ASP A 45 -6.06 5.31 3.19
C ASP A 45 -5.16 6.48 3.63
N ALA A 46 -4.42 7.06 2.69
CA ALA A 46 -3.50 8.15 2.99
C ALA A 46 -4.16 9.46 3.40
N LYS A 47 -5.49 9.61 3.20
CA LYS A 47 -6.22 10.81 3.62
C LYS A 47 -6.57 10.77 5.11
N THR A 48 -6.97 9.60 5.60
CA THR A 48 -7.45 9.40 6.98
C THR A 48 -6.41 8.71 7.86
N GLU A 49 -5.33 8.22 7.27
CA GLU A 49 -4.29 7.41 7.91
C GLU A 49 -4.84 6.13 8.55
N LEU A 50 -5.98 5.65 8.06
CA LEU A 50 -6.60 4.41 8.52
C LEU A 50 -6.10 3.22 7.70
N PHE A 51 -6.05 2.07 8.37
CA PHE A 51 -5.74 0.78 7.76
C PHE A 51 -6.94 -0.17 7.84
N TYR A 52 -7.35 -0.68 6.68
CA TYR A 52 -8.41 -1.67 6.54
C TYR A 52 -7.76 -3.02 6.26
N TRP A 53 -7.87 -3.97 7.19
CA TRP A 53 -7.25 -5.28 7.02
C TRP A 53 -7.98 -6.11 5.95
N GLU A 54 -7.24 -7.00 5.30
CA GLU A 54 -7.86 -8.08 4.52
C GLU A 54 -8.83 -8.88 5.43
N PRO A 55 -10.02 -9.29 4.97
CA PRO A 55 -11.08 -9.84 5.83
C PRO A 55 -10.64 -10.93 6.80
N THR A 56 -9.82 -11.88 6.36
CA THR A 56 -9.33 -12.97 7.22
C THR A 56 -8.41 -12.45 8.33
N ARG A 57 -7.59 -11.43 8.02
CA ARG A 57 -6.73 -10.73 9.00
C ARG A 57 -7.53 -9.83 9.92
N GLN A 58 -8.60 -9.19 9.43
CA GLN A 58 -9.47 -8.35 10.23
C GLN A 58 -10.08 -9.13 11.39
N SER A 59 -10.55 -10.36 11.15
CA SER A 59 -11.06 -11.22 12.22
C SER A 59 -10.03 -11.45 13.33
N ARG A 60 -8.78 -11.81 12.96
CA ARG A 60 -7.69 -12.02 13.92
C ARG A 60 -7.29 -10.74 14.65
N TYR A 61 -7.26 -9.61 13.94
CA TYR A 61 -6.98 -8.31 14.53
C TYR A 61 -8.04 -7.96 15.59
N ASN A 62 -9.32 -8.20 15.29
CA ASN A 62 -10.42 -7.92 16.21
C ASN A 62 -10.40 -8.82 17.46
N GLU A 63 -9.85 -10.03 17.34
CA GLU A 63 -9.67 -10.97 18.47
C GLU A 63 -8.45 -10.62 19.35
N ALA A 64 -7.51 -9.83 18.84
CA ALA A 64 -6.33 -9.42 19.59
C ALA A 64 -6.66 -8.43 20.72
N GLY A 65 -5.85 -8.43 21.78
CA GLY A 65 -5.98 -7.44 22.87
C GLY A 65 -5.69 -6.02 22.39
N ILE A 66 -6.23 -5.01 23.08
CA ILE A 66 -6.11 -3.59 22.71
C ILE A 66 -4.65 -3.16 22.47
N GLU A 67 -3.73 -3.59 23.33
CA GLU A 67 -2.30 -3.26 23.20
C GLU A 67 -1.69 -3.89 21.94
N GLU A 68 -2.07 -5.13 21.62
CA GLU A 68 -1.61 -5.83 20.42
C GLU A 68 -2.20 -5.21 19.16
N GLN A 69 -3.48 -4.84 19.18
CA GLN A 69 -4.12 -4.08 18.10
C GLN A 69 -3.37 -2.78 17.82
N GLY A 70 -3.05 -2.01 18.87
CA GLY A 70 -2.25 -0.79 18.75
C GLY A 70 -0.89 -1.04 18.07
N LYS A 71 -0.13 -2.02 18.57
CA LYS A 71 1.18 -2.39 18.00
C LYS A 71 1.09 -2.81 16.53
N LEU A 72 0.12 -3.67 16.19
CA LEU A 72 -0.08 -4.15 14.83
C LEU A 72 -0.50 -3.02 13.88
N GLY A 73 -1.40 -2.14 14.34
CA GLY A 73 -1.86 -0.96 13.60
C GLY A 73 -0.71 0.00 13.31
N ASP A 74 0.03 0.40 14.33
CA ASP A 74 1.17 1.33 14.19
C ASP A 74 2.24 0.77 13.26
N GLN A 75 2.54 -0.53 13.38
CA GLN A 75 3.52 -1.19 12.53
C GLN A 75 3.10 -1.15 11.05
N ILE A 76 1.86 -1.52 10.73
CA ILE A 76 1.42 -1.61 9.34
C ILE A 76 1.23 -0.23 8.70
N ILE A 77 0.76 0.76 9.47
CA ILE A 77 0.67 2.17 9.04
C ILE A 77 2.07 2.69 8.71
N GLY A 78 3.05 2.49 9.60
CA GLY A 78 4.43 2.92 9.36
C GLY A 78 5.06 2.24 8.13
N ILE A 79 4.72 0.97 7.86
CA ILE A 79 5.14 0.29 6.62
C ILE A 79 4.50 0.94 5.40
N ALA A 80 3.19 1.21 5.44
CA ALA A 80 2.46 1.80 4.32
C ALA A 80 3.00 3.21 3.97
N GLN A 81 3.24 4.04 4.98
CA GLN A 81 3.83 5.38 4.82
C GLN A 81 5.21 5.32 4.16
N ARG A 82 6.11 4.45 4.64
CA ARG A 82 7.45 4.28 4.06
C ARG A 82 7.42 3.79 2.61
N LEU A 83 6.50 2.88 2.28
CA LEU A 83 6.33 2.41 0.90
C LEU A 83 5.89 3.56 -0.03
N ARG A 84 4.96 4.39 0.43
CA ARG A 84 4.50 5.56 -0.32
C ARG A 84 5.59 6.61 -0.52
N GLN A 85 6.31 6.97 0.54
CA GLN A 85 7.44 7.91 0.45
C GLN A 85 8.44 7.47 -0.63
N ARG A 86 8.86 6.19 -0.57
CA ARG A 86 9.74 5.60 -1.59
C ARG A 86 9.11 5.68 -2.98
N GLY A 87 7.84 5.29 -3.13
CA GLY A 87 7.14 5.31 -4.43
C GLY A 87 7.03 6.72 -5.03
N ASP A 88 6.81 7.72 -4.18
CA ASP A 88 6.67 9.12 -4.59
C ASP A 88 8.03 9.74 -4.96
N GLU A 89 9.11 9.37 -4.27
CA GLU A 89 10.50 9.72 -4.64
C GLU A 89 10.86 9.18 -6.03
N TRP A 90 10.61 7.89 -6.29
CA TRP A 90 10.88 7.27 -7.60
C TRP A 90 10.06 7.91 -8.73
N ARG A 91 8.79 8.24 -8.47
CA ARG A 91 7.93 8.94 -9.45
C ARG A 91 8.46 10.34 -9.74
N SER A 92 8.87 11.08 -8.72
CA SER A 92 9.42 12.43 -8.85
C SER A 92 10.71 12.42 -9.67
N GLN A 93 11.63 11.50 -9.36
CA GLN A 93 12.89 11.34 -10.10
C GLN A 93 12.66 10.94 -11.56
N SER A 94 11.74 10.01 -11.83
CA SER A 94 11.41 9.57 -13.19
C SER A 94 10.83 10.72 -14.03
N ASN A 95 10.01 11.56 -13.42
CA ASN A 95 9.46 12.75 -14.08
C ASN A 95 10.58 13.76 -14.42
N SER A 96 11.50 14.03 -13.49
CA SER A 96 12.64 14.93 -13.73
C SER A 96 13.54 14.45 -14.88
N ILE A 97 13.86 13.16 -14.94
CA ILE A 97 14.66 12.59 -16.04
C ILE A 97 13.93 12.72 -17.38
N SER A 98 12.63 12.41 -17.40
CA SER A 98 11.82 12.51 -18.63
C SER A 98 11.78 13.95 -19.16
N GLN A 99 11.68 14.95 -18.27
CA GLN A 99 11.74 16.36 -18.63
C GLN A 99 13.10 16.74 -19.24
N LEU A 100 14.21 16.36 -18.61
CA LEU A 100 15.56 16.64 -19.12
C LEU A 100 15.78 16.03 -20.53
N LEU A 101 15.32 14.80 -20.75
CA LEU A 101 15.41 14.14 -22.06
C LEU A 101 14.52 14.79 -23.13
N SER A 102 13.42 15.43 -22.73
CA SER A 102 12.55 16.17 -23.65
C SER A 102 13.10 17.54 -24.05
N ILE A 103 13.92 18.16 -23.21
CA ILE A 103 14.53 19.49 -23.47
C ILE A 103 15.68 19.38 -24.47
N ASN A 104 16.44 18.28 -24.47
CA ASN A 104 17.60 18.07 -25.35
C ASN A 104 17.24 17.59 -26.78
N LYS A 105 15.97 17.73 -27.22
CA LYS A 105 15.51 17.36 -28.58
C LYS A 105 15.42 18.56 -29.53
N VAL A 106 16.17 19.63 -29.29
CA VAL A 106 16.25 20.82 -30.18
C VAL A 106 17.61 20.85 -30.87
#